data_AF-A0A2V7WGH9-F1
#
_entry.id   AF-A0A2V7WGH9-F1
#
_cell.length_a   1.000
_cell.length_b   1.000
_cell.length_c   1.000
_cell.angle_alpha   90.00
_cell.angle_beta   90.00
_cell.angle_gamma   90.00
#
_symmetry.space_group_name_H-M   'P 1'
#
loop_
_entity.id
_entity.type
_entity.pdbx_description
1 polymer ?
#
loop_
_entity_poly.entity_id
_entity_poly.type
_entity_poly.pdbx_seq_one_letter_code
_entity_poly.pdbx_strand_id
1 'polypeptide(L)'
;MKTMILAAGSGTRLRPITYTLPKAMVPLCNRPLIAWTVERLIGAGIRDFIVNLHHLPEKIECDLPDRFADARFDFSFEPQILGTGGAVRKVRLLLERDEEFLLVNGDSIVFPQYDELGRARRQHDSVAALTLRHPPANDRFTPVFCQDGLITGFGSGSGETLMFSGTHLLTSRIFQYLPDQDVFGIVEDVYKPLLESGRETLAGVV
;
A
#
# COMPACT_ATOMS: atom_id res chain seq x y z
N MET A 1 -8.18 -2.10 13.27
CA MET A 1 -7.70 -2.46 11.93
C MET A 1 -6.22 -2.20 11.86
N LYS A 2 -5.42 -3.24 11.59
CA LYS A 2 -4.00 -3.11 11.29
C LYS A 2 -3.78 -2.42 9.95
N THR A 3 -2.67 -1.70 9.84
CA THR A 3 -2.25 -1.07 8.59
C THR A 3 -0.79 -1.37 8.33
N MET A 4 -0.52 -1.91 7.15
CA MET A 4 0.83 -2.12 6.68
C MET A 4 1.31 -0.91 5.87
N ILE A 5 2.48 -0.38 6.23
CA ILE A 5 3.15 0.72 5.55
C ILE A 5 4.35 0.16 4.79
N LEU A 6 4.33 0.30 3.47
CA LEU A 6 5.40 -0.14 2.58
C LEU A 6 6.56 0.87 2.58
N ALA A 7 7.64 0.54 3.27
CA ALA A 7 8.86 1.36 3.36
C ALA A 7 10.14 0.61 2.93
N ALA A 8 10.05 -0.67 2.55
CA ALA A 8 11.17 -1.43 2.00
C ALA A 8 11.45 -1.07 0.53
N GLY A 9 12.35 -0.13 0.29
CA GLY A 9 12.81 0.22 -1.05
C GLY A 9 14.22 0.82 -1.08
N SER A 10 15.02 0.48 -2.08
CA SER A 10 16.41 0.95 -2.20
C SER A 10 16.56 2.44 -2.55
N GLY A 11 15.48 3.10 -2.98
CA GLY A 11 15.47 4.55 -3.22
C GLY A 11 16.49 5.06 -4.24
N THR A 12 16.96 4.23 -5.17
CA THR A 12 18.13 4.50 -6.01
C THR A 12 17.98 5.74 -6.90
N ARG A 13 16.76 6.05 -7.33
CA ARG A 13 16.41 7.24 -8.13
C ARG A 13 16.57 8.56 -7.38
N LEU A 14 16.63 8.54 -6.05
CA LEU A 14 16.81 9.72 -5.19
C LEU A 14 18.25 9.85 -4.68
N ARG A 15 19.20 9.07 -5.22
CA ARG A 15 20.61 9.26 -4.90
C ARG A 15 21.07 10.66 -5.34
N PRO A 16 21.95 11.33 -4.58
CA PRO A 16 22.70 10.80 -3.44
C PRO A 16 22.00 10.84 -2.08
N ILE A 17 20.79 11.42 -1.97
CA ILE A 17 20.07 11.58 -0.70
C ILE A 17 19.90 10.22 -0.01
N THR A 18 19.56 9.20 -0.80
CA THR A 18 19.33 7.85 -0.27
C THR A 18 20.60 7.08 0.07
N TYR A 19 21.79 7.68 0.01
CA TYR A 19 22.98 7.08 0.63
C TYR A 19 22.94 7.14 2.16
N THR A 20 22.26 8.12 2.74
CA THR A 20 22.25 8.35 4.20
C THR A 20 20.85 8.30 4.83
N LEU A 21 19.81 8.19 4.01
CA LEU A 21 18.40 8.11 4.43
C LEU A 21 17.62 7.06 3.62
N PRO A 22 16.73 6.27 4.25
CA PRO A 22 15.70 5.53 3.52
C PRO A 22 14.83 6.45 2.67
N LYS A 23 14.29 5.96 1.55
CA LYS A 23 13.37 6.75 0.69
C LYS A 23 12.19 7.32 1.50
N ALA A 24 11.60 6.48 2.36
CA ALA A 24 10.48 6.85 3.22
C ALA A 24 10.84 7.94 4.25
N MET A 25 12.13 8.16 4.52
CA MET A 25 12.64 9.15 5.47
C MET A 25 13.13 10.44 4.80
N VAL A 26 13.07 10.55 3.47
CA VAL A 26 13.41 11.79 2.77
C VAL A 26 12.52 12.91 3.29
N PRO A 27 13.06 14.08 3.67
CA PRO A 27 12.26 15.14 4.27
C PRO A 27 11.43 15.88 3.23
N LEU A 28 10.15 16.10 3.53
CA LEU A 28 9.28 17.06 2.87
C LEU A 28 8.75 18.04 3.92
N CYS A 29 8.96 19.33 3.70
CA CYS A 29 8.61 20.39 4.66
C CYS A 29 9.15 20.10 6.07
N ASN A 30 10.43 19.70 6.15
CA ASN A 30 11.15 19.35 7.39
C ASN A 30 10.62 18.14 8.16
N ARG A 31 9.80 17.29 7.53
CA ARG A 31 9.29 16.04 8.13
C ARG A 31 9.57 14.84 7.22
N PRO A 32 9.93 13.67 7.75
CA PRO A 32 10.04 12.44 6.95
C PRO A 32 8.76 12.17 6.16
N LEU A 33 8.86 11.70 4.90
CA LEU A 33 7.69 11.33 4.08
C LEU A 33 6.74 10.37 4.81
N ILE A 34 7.27 9.33 5.44
CA ILE A 34 6.49 8.34 6.19
C ILE A 34 5.73 8.95 7.38
N ALA A 35 6.25 10.02 7.98
CA ALA A 35 5.59 10.69 9.10
C ALA A 35 4.27 11.33 8.66
N TRP A 36 4.19 11.86 7.44
CA TRP A 36 2.93 12.39 6.89
C TRP A 36 1.87 11.30 6.77
N THR A 37 2.25 10.10 6.32
CA THR A 37 1.35 8.95 6.21
C THR A 37 0.86 8.49 7.59
N VAL A 38 1.77 8.35 8.56
CA VAL A 38 1.43 7.92 9.93
C VAL A 38 0.53 8.95 10.62
N GLU A 39 0.86 10.24 10.55
CA GLU A 39 0.02 11.32 11.11
C GLU A 39 -1.40 11.27 10.55
N ARG A 40 -1.55 11.02 9.24
CA ARG A 40 -2.87 10.93 8.64
C ARG A 40 -3.64 9.72 9.16
N LEU A 41 -3.00 8.55 9.19
CA LEU A 41 -3.63 7.32 9.67
C LEU A 41 -4.07 7.46 11.13
N ILE A 42 -3.24 8.06 11.97
CA ILE A 42 -3.58 8.41 13.35
C ILE A 42 -4.80 9.33 13.41
N GLY A 43 -4.83 10.38 12.57
CA GLY A 43 -5.99 11.27 12.45
C GLY A 43 -7.26 10.59 11.91
N ALA A 44 -7.15 9.40 11.33
CA ALA A 44 -8.26 8.53 10.94
C ALA A 44 -8.59 7.46 12.00
N GLY A 45 -7.97 7.52 13.19
CA GLY A 45 -8.20 6.59 14.30
C GLY A 45 -7.39 5.28 14.22
N ILE A 46 -6.44 5.17 13.28
CA ILE A 46 -5.62 3.98 13.07
C ILE A 46 -4.30 4.14 13.80
N ARG A 47 -3.95 3.17 14.65
CA ARG A 47 -2.79 3.26 15.55
C ARG A 47 -1.94 1.99 15.62
N ASP A 48 -2.30 0.97 14.84
CA ASP A 48 -1.62 -0.32 14.80
C ASP A 48 -0.96 -0.51 13.44
N PHE A 49 0.36 -0.33 13.39
CA PHE A 49 1.14 -0.30 12.16
C PHE A 49 2.09 -1.48 12.05
N ILE A 50 2.23 -1.99 10.83
CA ILE A 50 3.30 -2.91 10.45
C ILE A 50 4.12 -2.20 9.38
N VAL A 51 5.43 -2.04 9.58
CA VAL A 51 6.29 -1.34 8.62
C VAL A 51 7.35 -2.31 8.11
N ASN A 52 7.39 -2.54 6.79
CA ASN A 52 8.47 -3.33 6.21
C ASN A 52 9.71 -2.45 5.94
N LEU A 53 10.89 -3.00 6.15
CA LEU A 53 12.16 -2.26 6.15
C LEU A 53 13.19 -2.97 5.29
N HIS A 54 14.12 -2.23 4.67
CA HIS A 54 15.21 -2.83 3.90
C HIS A 54 16.49 -1.98 3.97
N HIS A 55 16.47 -0.80 3.37
CA HIS A 55 17.63 0.09 3.31
C HIS A 55 17.67 1.01 4.54
N LEU A 56 18.75 0.93 5.33
CA LEU A 56 18.94 1.68 6.59
C LEU A 56 17.74 1.56 7.56
N PRO A 57 17.32 0.32 7.91
CA PRO A 57 16.11 0.05 8.68
C PRO A 57 16.08 0.80 10.03
N GLU A 58 17.23 0.92 10.67
CA GLU A 58 17.39 1.53 12.00
C GLU A 58 16.91 2.97 12.06
N LYS A 59 16.95 3.70 10.93
CA LYS A 59 16.47 5.09 10.83
C LYS A 59 14.97 5.18 11.05
N ILE A 60 14.21 4.21 10.56
CA ILE A 60 12.75 4.16 10.70
C ILE A 60 12.36 3.56 12.05
N GLU A 61 13.05 2.49 12.47
CA GLU A 61 12.80 1.81 13.76
C GLU A 61 13.00 2.74 14.96
N CYS A 62 13.98 3.65 14.89
CA CYS A 62 14.22 4.63 15.94
C CYS A 62 13.28 5.86 15.85
N ASP A 63 12.97 6.36 14.64
CA ASP A 63 12.20 7.62 14.49
C ASP A 63 10.71 7.46 14.79
N LEU A 64 10.07 6.40 14.27
CA LEU A 64 8.60 6.30 14.33
C LEU A 64 8.06 6.15 15.76
N PRO A 65 8.60 5.26 16.63
CA PRO A 65 8.10 5.13 17.99
C PRO A 65 8.34 6.36 18.85
N ASP A 66 9.46 7.06 18.66
CA ASP A 66 9.78 8.32 19.37
C ASP A 66 8.81 9.45 18.95
N ARG A 67 8.52 9.53 17.65
CA ARG A 67 7.63 10.55 17.08
C ARG A 67 6.16 10.32 17.41
N PHE A 68 5.73 9.06 17.50
CA PHE A 68 4.32 8.67 17.64
C PHE A 68 4.11 7.70 18.82
N ALA A 69 4.31 8.20 20.04
CA ALA A 69 4.22 7.41 21.27
C ALA A 69 2.84 6.78 21.53
N ASP A 70 1.77 7.29 20.89
CA ASP A 70 0.41 6.78 21.00
C ASP A 70 0.05 5.75 19.89
N ALA A 71 1.04 5.31 19.11
CA ALA A 71 0.90 4.27 18.10
C ALA A 71 1.78 3.05 18.40
N ARG A 72 1.36 1.89 17.92
CA ARG A 72 2.09 0.62 18.00
C ARG A 72 2.70 0.30 16.65
N PHE A 73 3.97 -0.07 16.65
CA PHE A 73 4.72 -0.41 15.44
C PHE A 73 5.31 -1.82 15.57
N ASP A 74 4.92 -2.68 14.65
CA ASP A 74 5.62 -3.93 14.34
C ASP A 74 6.54 -3.67 13.13
N PHE A 75 7.79 -4.13 13.18
CA PHE A 75 8.74 -3.96 12.08
C PHE A 75 9.06 -5.29 11.40
N SER A 76 9.09 -5.30 10.07
CA SER A 76 9.42 -6.48 9.26
C SER A 76 10.62 -6.18 8.36
N PHE A 77 11.81 -6.54 8.81
CA PHE A 77 13.04 -6.38 8.03
C PHE A 77 13.12 -7.36 6.86
N GLU A 78 13.39 -6.87 5.66
CA GLU A 78 13.55 -7.62 4.42
C GLU A 78 15.03 -7.61 4.00
N PRO A 79 15.78 -8.72 4.13
CA PRO A 79 17.19 -8.76 3.68
C PRO A 79 17.32 -8.62 2.16
N GLN A 80 16.30 -9.05 1.43
CA GLN A 80 16.10 -8.81 0.00
C GLN A 80 14.69 -8.24 -0.18
N ILE A 81 14.50 -7.33 -1.14
CA ILE A 81 13.18 -6.75 -1.41
C ILE A 81 12.22 -7.84 -1.91
N LEU A 82 11.12 -8.05 -1.19
CA LEU A 82 10.14 -9.10 -1.48
C LEU A 82 9.04 -8.67 -2.46
N GLY A 83 9.03 -7.39 -2.83
CA GLY A 83 7.89 -6.79 -3.53
C GLY A 83 6.69 -6.59 -2.59
N THR A 84 5.68 -5.86 -3.07
CA THR A 84 4.56 -5.47 -2.22
C THR A 84 3.70 -6.65 -1.76
N GLY A 85 3.57 -7.68 -2.60
CA GLY A 85 2.83 -8.90 -2.27
C GLY A 85 3.63 -9.82 -1.34
N GLY A 86 4.93 -10.00 -1.61
CA GLY A 86 5.83 -10.76 -0.76
C GLY A 86 5.95 -10.18 0.65
N ALA A 87 5.99 -8.85 0.76
CA ALA A 87 5.96 -8.15 2.03
C ALA A 87 4.67 -8.47 2.83
N VAL A 88 3.50 -8.42 2.19
CA VAL A 88 2.21 -8.80 2.80
C VAL A 88 2.20 -10.27 3.23
N ARG A 89 2.71 -11.19 2.39
CA ARG A 89 2.84 -12.62 2.73
C ARG A 89 3.67 -12.82 3.99
N LYS A 90 4.80 -12.13 4.10
CA LYS A 90 5.73 -12.27 5.22
C LYS A 90 5.10 -11.94 6.58
N VAL A 91 4.20 -10.95 6.62
CA VAL A 91 3.52 -10.52 7.86
C VAL A 91 2.10 -11.05 7.98
N ARG A 92 1.73 -12.07 7.20
CA ARG A 92 0.39 -12.65 7.15
C ARG A 92 -0.20 -12.94 8.54
N LEU A 93 0.56 -13.59 9.44
CA LEU A 93 0.09 -13.97 10.78
C LEU A 93 -0.35 -12.78 11.65
N LEU A 94 0.15 -11.57 11.33
CA LEU A 94 -0.24 -10.33 11.99
C LEU A 94 -1.50 -9.74 11.35
N LEU A 95 -1.63 -9.82 10.02
CA LEU A 95 -2.70 -9.21 9.24
C LEU A 95 -3.97 -10.05 9.18
N GLU A 96 -3.87 -11.38 9.08
CA GLU A 96 -5.01 -12.29 8.86
C GLU A 96 -5.95 -12.40 10.06
N ARG A 97 -5.57 -11.81 11.20
CA ARG A 97 -6.40 -11.74 12.41
C ARG A 97 -7.57 -10.76 12.28
N ASP A 98 -7.42 -9.75 11.42
CA ASP A 98 -8.47 -8.80 11.12
C ASP A 98 -9.24 -9.24 9.86
N GLU A 99 -10.53 -8.88 9.75
CA GLU A 99 -11.32 -9.11 8.53
C GLU A 99 -10.75 -8.33 7.35
N GLU A 100 -10.29 -7.11 7.61
CA GLU A 100 -9.71 -6.20 6.64
C GLU A 100 -8.52 -5.44 7.22
N PHE A 101 -7.59 -5.05 6.36
CA PHE A 101 -6.41 -4.26 6.69
C PHE A 101 -6.11 -3.28 5.57
N LEU A 102 -5.47 -2.16 5.92
CA LEU A 102 -4.96 -1.22 4.92
C LEU A 102 -3.53 -1.59 4.55
N LEU A 103 -3.20 -1.39 3.28
CA LEU A 103 -1.83 -1.35 2.79
C LEU A 103 -1.60 0.02 2.14
N VAL A 104 -0.52 0.68 2.53
CA VAL A 104 -0.20 2.05 2.08
C VAL A 104 1.27 2.18 1.74
N ASN A 105 1.59 3.02 0.77
CA ASN A 105 2.97 3.39 0.48
C ASN A 105 3.50 4.39 1.53
N GLY A 106 4.69 4.12 2.07
CA GLY A 106 5.37 5.01 3.03
C GLY A 106 6.15 6.15 2.38
N ASP A 107 6.18 6.21 1.05
CA ASP A 107 6.92 7.21 0.26
C ASP A 107 6.01 8.14 -0.57
N SER A 108 4.70 8.00 -0.39
CA SER A 108 3.67 8.70 -1.14
C SER A 108 2.68 9.33 -0.17
N ILE A 109 2.34 10.60 -0.38
CA ILE A 109 1.38 11.32 0.47
C ILE A 109 0.03 11.31 -0.23
N VAL A 110 -0.91 10.57 0.35
CA VAL A 110 -2.26 10.41 -0.18
C VAL A 110 -3.25 10.59 0.98
N PHE A 111 -4.36 11.26 0.69
CA PHE A 111 -5.40 11.58 1.67
C PHE A 111 -6.74 10.95 1.25
N PRO A 112 -6.85 9.61 1.22
CA PRO A 112 -8.10 8.98 0.82
C PRO A 112 -9.16 9.15 1.91
N GLN A 113 -10.42 9.06 1.50
CA GLN A 113 -11.52 8.88 2.43
C GLN A 113 -11.62 7.38 2.77
N TYR A 114 -11.02 6.97 3.89
CA TYR A 114 -10.96 5.55 4.28
C TYR A 114 -12.35 4.89 4.41
N ASP A 115 -13.35 5.65 4.85
CA ASP A 115 -14.74 5.16 4.92
C ASP A 115 -15.31 4.83 3.54
N GLU A 116 -14.95 5.58 2.49
CA GLU A 116 -15.39 5.33 1.13
C GLU A 116 -14.78 4.06 0.56
N LEU A 117 -13.49 3.79 0.87
CA LEU A 117 -12.86 2.51 0.53
C LEU A 117 -13.63 1.34 1.15
N GLY A 118 -14.00 1.45 2.44
CA GLY A 118 -14.80 0.44 3.12
C GLY A 118 -16.20 0.26 2.51
N ARG A 119 -16.89 1.35 2.18
CA ARG A 119 -18.21 1.30 1.54
C ARG A 119 -18.15 0.66 0.16
N ALA A 120 -17.23 1.12 -0.70
CA ALA A 120 -17.07 0.59 -2.06
C ALA A 120 -16.72 -0.90 -2.03
N ARG A 121 -15.78 -1.31 -1.17
CA ARG A 121 -15.43 -2.72 -0.98
C ARG A 121 -16.66 -3.58 -0.64
N ARG A 122 -17.46 -3.15 0.34
CA ARG A 122 -18.65 -3.90 0.79
C ARG A 122 -19.77 -3.90 -0.23
N GLN A 123 -20.00 -2.77 -0.91
CA GLN A 123 -21.04 -2.64 -1.93
C GLN A 123 -20.85 -3.63 -3.08
N HIS A 124 -19.58 -3.90 -3.46
CA HIS A 124 -19.24 -4.79 -4.56
C HIS A 124 -18.73 -6.17 -4.12
N ASP A 125 -18.74 -6.46 -2.81
CA ASP A 125 -18.11 -7.63 -2.19
C ASP A 125 -16.67 -7.89 -2.70
N SER A 126 -15.89 -6.83 -2.87
CA SER A 126 -14.56 -6.92 -3.46
C SER A 126 -13.52 -7.43 -2.47
N VAL A 127 -12.53 -8.16 -2.96
CA VAL A 127 -11.37 -8.59 -2.16
C VAL A 127 -10.51 -7.40 -1.72
N ALA A 128 -10.52 -6.32 -2.51
CA ALA A 128 -9.87 -5.06 -2.18
C ALA A 128 -10.61 -3.84 -2.77
N ALA A 129 -10.40 -2.67 -2.17
CA ALA A 129 -10.76 -1.36 -2.72
C ALA A 129 -9.53 -0.48 -2.81
N LEU A 130 -9.26 0.11 -3.97
CA LEU A 130 -8.06 0.89 -4.26
C LEU A 130 -8.39 2.37 -4.39
N THR A 131 -7.52 3.21 -3.83
CA THR A 131 -7.53 4.66 -4.09
C THR A 131 -6.93 4.94 -5.46
N LEU A 132 -7.76 5.45 -6.36
CA LEU A 132 -7.42 5.89 -7.69
C LEU A 132 -7.33 7.42 -7.71
N ARG A 133 -6.78 7.97 -8.79
CA ARG A 133 -6.77 9.41 -9.03
C ARG A 133 -6.68 9.68 -10.52
N HIS A 134 -7.08 10.88 -10.91
CA HIS A 134 -6.79 11.38 -12.24
C HIS A 134 -5.27 11.52 -12.42
N PRO A 135 -4.71 10.98 -13.52
CA PRO A 135 -3.29 11.12 -13.80
C PRO A 135 -2.95 12.59 -14.10
N PRO A 136 -1.75 13.07 -13.71
CA PRO A 136 -1.28 14.36 -14.18
C PRO A 136 -1.12 14.35 -15.70
N ALA A 137 -1.33 15.51 -16.34
CA ALA A 137 -1.11 15.65 -17.77
C ALA A 137 0.33 15.26 -18.15
N ASN A 138 0.48 14.45 -19.21
CA ASN A 138 1.76 14.02 -19.78
C ASN A 138 2.66 13.13 -18.89
N ASP A 139 2.11 12.49 -17.86
CA ASP A 139 2.89 11.54 -17.05
C ASP A 139 2.87 10.12 -17.63
N ARG A 140 3.91 9.34 -17.35
CA ARG A 140 3.96 7.90 -17.68
C ARG A 140 3.59 7.10 -16.45
N PHE A 141 2.46 6.41 -16.52
CA PHE A 141 1.96 5.56 -15.45
C PHE A 141 1.34 4.29 -16.04
N THR A 142 1.15 3.27 -15.20
CA THR A 142 0.34 2.11 -15.56
C THR A 142 -1.13 2.51 -15.44
N PRO A 143 -1.90 2.56 -16.54
CA PRO A 143 -3.30 2.93 -16.47
C PRO A 143 -4.09 1.88 -15.69
N VAL A 144 -5.02 2.35 -14.86
CA VAL A 144 -6.02 1.51 -14.18
C VAL A 144 -7.37 1.86 -14.76
N PHE A 145 -8.06 0.87 -15.30
CA PHE A 145 -9.37 1.06 -15.90
C PHE A 145 -10.45 0.81 -14.85
N CYS A 146 -11.36 1.76 -14.68
CA CYS A 146 -12.45 1.67 -13.71
C CYS A 146 -13.80 1.94 -14.39
N GLN A 147 -14.78 1.10 -14.13
CA GLN A 147 -16.14 1.22 -14.65
C GLN A 147 -17.12 0.91 -13.54
N ASP A 148 -18.07 1.82 -13.29
CA ASP A 148 -19.13 1.65 -12.29
C ASP A 148 -18.63 1.29 -10.88
N GLY A 149 -17.49 1.88 -10.47
CA GLY A 149 -16.86 1.64 -9.17
C GLY A 149 -16.02 0.36 -9.08
N LEU A 150 -15.92 -0.41 -10.16
CA LEU A 150 -15.13 -1.63 -10.26
C LEU A 150 -13.91 -1.44 -11.16
N ILE A 151 -12.77 -1.95 -10.74
CA ILE A 151 -11.55 -1.99 -11.55
C ILE A 151 -11.69 -3.14 -12.55
N THR A 152 -11.52 -2.82 -13.83
CA THR A 152 -11.64 -3.76 -14.95
C THR A 152 -10.27 -4.23 -15.46
N GLY A 153 -9.19 -3.51 -15.12
CA GLY A 153 -7.84 -3.96 -15.46
C GLY A 153 -6.74 -2.94 -15.18
N PHE A 154 -5.50 -3.42 -15.32
CA PHE A 154 -4.26 -2.66 -15.17
C PHE A 154 -3.46 -2.78 -16.46
N GLY A 155 -3.11 -1.66 -17.10
CA GLY A 155 -2.46 -1.63 -18.42
C GLY A 155 -3.46 -1.70 -19.58
N SER A 156 -4.47 -2.56 -19.48
CA SER A 156 -5.60 -2.70 -20.40
C SER A 156 -6.90 -2.93 -19.62
N GLY A 157 -8.04 -2.56 -20.20
CA GLY A 157 -9.36 -2.70 -19.57
C GLY A 157 -10.43 -1.83 -20.23
N SER A 158 -11.56 -1.65 -19.56
CA SER A 158 -12.68 -0.80 -20.00
C SER A 158 -13.09 0.25 -18.96
N GLY A 159 -13.62 1.37 -19.43
CA GLY A 159 -14.07 2.47 -18.56
C GLY A 159 -13.07 3.62 -18.49
N GLU A 160 -13.16 4.38 -17.41
CA GLU A 160 -12.31 5.54 -17.17
C GLU A 160 -10.86 5.12 -16.90
N THR A 161 -9.92 5.86 -17.49
CA THR A 161 -8.47 5.62 -17.28
C THR A 161 -7.96 6.48 -16.13
N LEU A 162 -7.52 5.81 -15.07
CA LEU A 162 -7.06 6.41 -13.82
C LEU A 162 -5.65 5.91 -13.45
N MET A 163 -5.11 6.44 -12.35
CA MET A 163 -3.84 6.03 -11.77
C MET A 163 -4.05 5.47 -10.36
N PHE A 164 -3.41 4.36 -10.03
CA PHE A 164 -3.40 3.84 -8.66
C PHE A 164 -2.47 4.68 -7.76
N SER A 165 -3.00 5.12 -6.61
CA SER A 165 -2.29 6.00 -5.67
C SER A 165 -1.50 5.26 -4.58
N GLY A 166 -1.48 3.92 -4.59
CA GLY A 166 -0.70 3.14 -3.62
C GLY A 166 -1.32 3.04 -2.22
N THR A 167 -2.62 3.32 -2.09
CA THR A 167 -3.40 3.03 -0.88
C THR A 167 -4.57 2.14 -1.24
N HIS A 168 -4.76 1.06 -0.49
CA HIS A 168 -5.89 0.15 -0.67
C HIS A 168 -6.26 -0.57 0.62
N LEU A 169 -7.56 -0.87 0.73
CA LEU A 169 -8.15 -1.67 1.78
C LEU A 169 -8.33 -3.09 1.26
N LEU A 170 -7.77 -4.08 1.94
CA LEU A 170 -7.84 -5.48 1.55
C LEU A 170 -8.61 -6.28 2.59
N THR A 171 -9.34 -7.29 2.13
CA THR A 171 -9.87 -8.35 3.01
C THR A 171 -8.82 -9.44 3.24
N SER A 172 -8.92 -10.16 4.34
CA SER A 172 -8.07 -11.34 4.61
C SER A 172 -8.26 -12.47 3.58
N ARG A 173 -9.34 -12.46 2.78
CA ARG A 173 -9.50 -13.39 1.63
C ARG A 173 -8.33 -13.33 0.65
N ILE A 174 -7.63 -12.18 0.56
CA ILE A 174 -6.48 -12.02 -0.34
C ILE A 174 -5.40 -13.08 -0.12
N PHE A 175 -5.25 -13.59 1.11
CA PHE A 175 -4.25 -14.60 1.46
C PHE A 175 -4.45 -15.94 0.74
N GLN A 176 -5.66 -16.23 0.24
CA GLN A 176 -5.97 -17.45 -0.52
C GLN A 176 -5.41 -17.41 -1.95
N TYR A 177 -5.08 -16.22 -2.45
CA TYR A 177 -4.69 -15.97 -3.84
C TYR A 177 -3.21 -15.61 -3.99
N LEU A 178 -2.45 -15.57 -2.90
CA LEU A 178 -1.02 -15.26 -2.98
C LEU A 178 -0.28 -16.42 -3.64
N PRO A 179 0.57 -16.16 -4.66
CA PRO A 179 1.36 -17.19 -5.31
C PRO A 179 2.32 -17.84 -4.32
N ASP A 180 2.73 -19.08 -4.61
CA ASP A 180 3.69 -19.81 -3.77
C ASP A 180 5.14 -19.45 -4.12
N GLN A 181 5.48 -18.18 -3.87
CA GLN A 181 6.82 -17.63 -4.02
C GLN A 181 7.03 -16.47 -3.04
N ASP A 182 8.29 -16.14 -2.75
CA ASP A 182 8.62 -15.12 -1.76
C ASP A 182 8.68 -13.70 -2.34
N VAL A 183 9.05 -13.56 -3.62
CA VAL A 183 9.25 -12.26 -4.28
C VAL A 183 8.16 -12.05 -5.32
N PHE A 184 7.23 -11.13 -5.07
CA PHE A 184 6.13 -10.80 -5.97
C PHE A 184 5.45 -9.47 -5.61
N GLY A 185 4.84 -8.83 -6.61
CA GLY A 185 4.03 -7.62 -6.46
C GLY A 185 2.54 -7.93 -6.34
N ILE A 186 1.83 -7.17 -5.49
CA ILE A 186 0.39 -7.37 -5.29
C ILE A 186 -0.44 -7.05 -6.56
N VAL A 187 0.00 -6.10 -7.38
CA VAL A 187 -0.73 -5.70 -8.60
C VAL A 187 -0.52 -6.70 -9.72
N GLU A 188 0.75 -6.95 -10.07
CA GLU A 188 1.12 -7.80 -11.21
C GLU A 188 0.81 -9.28 -10.95
N ASP A 189 1.10 -9.77 -9.75
CA ASP A 189 1.07 -11.22 -9.46
C ASP A 189 -0.19 -11.67 -8.71
N VAL A 190 -1.07 -10.74 -8.29
CA VAL A 190 -2.32 -11.07 -7.58
C VAL A 190 -3.53 -10.40 -8.23
N TYR A 191 -3.58 -9.07 -8.29
CA TYR A 191 -4.76 -8.36 -8.80
C TYR A 191 -5.04 -8.62 -10.28
N LYS A 192 -4.03 -8.54 -11.15
CA LYS A 192 -4.20 -8.83 -12.58
C LYS A 192 -4.74 -10.27 -12.81
N PRO A 193 -4.10 -11.33 -12.26
CA PRO A 193 -4.64 -12.69 -12.38
C PRO A 193 -6.05 -12.88 -11.80
N LEU A 194 -6.41 -12.18 -10.72
CA LEU A 194 -7.75 -12.25 -10.15
C LEU A 194 -8.81 -11.66 -11.07
N LEU A 195 -8.53 -10.50 -11.67
CA LEU A 195 -9.41 -9.88 -12.66
C LEU A 195 -9.55 -10.74 -13.91
N GLU A 196 -8.44 -11.24 -14.46
CA GLU A 196 -8.42 -12.08 -15.66
C GLU A 196 -9.19 -13.40 -15.47
N SER A 197 -9.11 -13.99 -14.28
CA SER A 197 -9.83 -15.24 -13.95
C SER A 197 -11.27 -15.01 -13.49
N GLY A 198 -11.67 -13.77 -13.21
CA GLY A 198 -13.00 -13.44 -12.67
C GLY A 198 -13.28 -14.04 -11.29
N ARG A 199 -12.24 -14.43 -10.54
CA ARG A 199 -12.39 -15.11 -9.23
C ARG A 199 -12.80 -14.17 -8.10
N GLU A 200 -12.42 -12.91 -8.22
CA GLU A 200 -12.69 -11.85 -7.24
C GLU A 200 -12.87 -10.52 -7.97
N THR A 201 -13.51 -9.56 -7.31
CA THR A 201 -13.64 -8.19 -7.81
C THR A 201 -12.73 -7.24 -7.04
N LEU A 202 -12.38 -6.12 -7.67
CA LEU A 202 -11.62 -5.03 -7.08
C LEU A 202 -12.43 -3.75 -7.23
N ALA A 203 -12.66 -3.03 -6.15
CA ALA A 203 -13.34 -1.74 -6.18
C ALA A 203 -12.33 -0.60 -6.41
N GLY A 204 -12.77 0.47 -7.08
CA GLY A 204 -12.02 1.71 -7.28
C GLY A 204 -12.71 2.89 -6.62
N VAL A 205 -11.96 3.72 -5.91
CA VAL A 205 -12.43 4.98 -5.32
C VAL A 205 -11.53 6.11 -5.78
N VAL A 206 -12.08 7.12 -6.46
CA VAL A 206 -11.35 8.23 -7.11
C VAL A 206 -11.24 9.44 -6.18
#